data_AF-A0A2G8Y347-F1
#
_entry.id   AF-A0A2G8Y347-F1
#
_cell.length_a   1.000
_cell.length_b   1.000
_cell.length_c   1.000
_cell.angle_alpha   90.00
_cell.angle_beta   90.00
_cell.angle_gamma   90.00
#
_symmetry.space_group_name_H-M   'P 1'
#
loop_
_entity.id
_entity.type
_entity.pdbx_description
1 polymer ?
#
loop_
_entity_poly.entity_id
_entity_poly.type
_entity_poly.pdbx_seq_one_letter_code
_entity_poly.pdbx_strand_id
1 'polypeptide(L)'
;MTATRACYLPSSSSSSSSSSSSSSSSSSSSSFASAEERMPPAMGVARAMGGPQGVVDLEAGWAMLRDCAIRRLEHFLRTGEALGRRKDGKLCIFTRKEYSDMYTTVYNMCTQRYPNNWSAQLYQRYGEALASYVNREVVPRLEGLTEEELLRELLHRWKNHKIYVSWLERFFVYLDRYYVKLQSEEPLHHKGILIFKELVFNRVRIPLREAILRAIQRQREGERVDEELLGDVVFMYIGLDANGLSLYQRELEDYLLPESRDYYARVSASWVVNLSFTDYMHHAQEALLAEQNRCAMILHRSTKLKLQAVVFDALLSARQDQLLEKNTAIEFLLARDRRQELRLAHRLFTYVDGGVEAIALTFKNFVTSQGNKVRHIRIYILTCICLS
;
A
#
# COMPACT_ATOMS: atom_id res chain seq x y z
N MET A 1 18.70 16.99 15.02
CA MET A 1 18.52 15.83 14.13
C MET A 1 18.96 14.59 14.89
N THR A 2 18.13 14.14 15.82
CA THR A 2 18.35 12.91 16.58
C THR A 2 17.86 11.74 15.72
N ALA A 3 18.76 10.82 15.41
CA ALA A 3 18.44 9.62 14.66
C ALA A 3 17.55 8.73 15.53
N THR A 4 16.24 8.74 15.25
CA THR A 4 15.27 7.83 15.86
C THR A 4 15.76 6.39 15.66
N ARG A 5 16.18 5.73 16.74
CA ARG A 5 16.53 4.29 16.71
C ARG A 5 15.34 3.53 16.13
N ALA A 6 15.55 2.85 15.01
CA ALA A 6 14.49 2.09 14.35
C ALA A 6 13.89 1.07 15.33
N CYS A 7 12.62 1.29 15.70
CA CYS A 7 11.89 0.48 16.66
C CYS A 7 11.49 -0.86 16.01
N TYR A 8 12.33 -1.88 16.12
CA TYR A 8 11.91 -3.25 15.88
C TYR A 8 11.34 -3.81 17.18
N LEU A 9 10.01 -3.79 17.35
CA LEU A 9 9.35 -4.55 18.41
C LEU A 9 9.32 -6.03 17.99
N PRO A 10 10.03 -6.94 18.68
CA PRO A 10 9.91 -8.37 18.40
C PRO A 10 8.59 -8.88 18.96
N SER A 11 7.87 -9.68 18.16
CA SER A 11 6.73 -10.47 18.59
C SER A 11 7.19 -11.54 19.60
N SER A 12 6.72 -11.45 20.84
CA SER A 12 7.03 -12.43 21.89
C SER A 12 6.09 -13.63 21.81
N SER A 13 6.57 -14.79 21.35
CA SER A 13 5.91 -16.09 21.53
C SER A 13 6.49 -16.80 22.76
N SER A 14 5.64 -17.10 23.74
CA SER A 14 5.98 -17.91 24.92
C SER A 14 6.03 -19.41 24.58
N SER A 15 7.09 -20.07 25.02
CA SER A 15 7.31 -21.51 24.92
C SER A 15 6.66 -22.29 26.06
N SER A 16 5.89 -23.34 25.73
CA SER A 16 5.65 -24.49 26.61
C SER A 16 5.58 -25.76 25.77
N SER A 17 6.38 -26.75 26.18
CA SER A 17 6.60 -28.05 25.55
C SER A 17 5.55 -29.09 25.93
N SER A 18 4.99 -29.82 24.97
CA SER A 18 4.99 -31.30 24.92
C SER A 18 4.18 -31.91 23.76
N SER A 19 4.68 -33.06 23.28
CA SER A 19 4.05 -34.15 22.52
C SER A 19 3.59 -33.94 21.06
N SER A 20 4.49 -34.35 20.17
CA SER A 20 4.29 -35.22 18.99
C SER A 20 2.86 -35.54 18.55
N SER A 21 2.50 -35.04 17.36
CA SER A 21 1.74 -35.82 16.39
C SER A 21 2.08 -35.34 14.97
N SER A 22 2.43 -36.32 14.14
CA SER A 22 2.76 -36.19 12.73
C SER A 22 1.55 -35.71 11.92
N SER A 23 1.69 -34.58 11.23
CA SER A 23 0.87 -34.27 10.06
C SER A 23 1.65 -33.38 9.11
N SER A 24 1.92 -33.93 7.93
CA SER A 24 2.46 -33.27 6.76
C SER A 24 1.53 -32.12 6.35
N SER A 25 2.02 -30.89 6.41
CA SER A 25 1.39 -29.74 5.76
C SER A 25 2.46 -28.90 5.07
N SER A 26 2.27 -28.81 3.75
CA SER A 26 3.05 -28.09 2.77
C SER A 26 3.06 -26.59 3.05
N SER A 27 4.26 -26.02 3.20
CA SER A 27 4.52 -24.59 3.26
C SER A 27 4.44 -23.96 1.86
N SER A 28 3.34 -23.27 1.56
CA SER A 28 3.24 -22.36 0.42
C SER A 28 3.79 -20.99 0.80
N SER A 29 5.10 -20.83 0.64
CA SER A 29 5.76 -19.53 0.56
C SER A 29 5.31 -18.82 -0.73
N SER A 30 4.49 -17.77 -0.62
CA SER A 30 4.19 -16.86 -1.73
C SER A 30 5.38 -15.94 -1.98
N SER A 31 6.43 -16.50 -2.57
CA SER A 31 7.40 -15.73 -3.31
C SER A 31 6.68 -15.07 -4.48
N PHE A 32 6.64 -13.73 -4.48
CA PHE A 32 6.46 -12.96 -5.71
C PHE A 32 7.70 -13.18 -6.58
N ALA A 33 7.79 -14.37 -7.16
CA ALA A 33 8.63 -14.62 -8.31
C ALA A 33 7.98 -13.84 -9.45
N SER A 34 8.72 -12.86 -9.97
CA SER A 34 8.49 -12.28 -11.27
C SER A 34 8.33 -13.43 -12.26
N ALA A 35 7.09 -13.78 -12.57
CA ALA A 35 6.80 -14.65 -13.68
C ALA A 35 7.23 -13.86 -14.91
N GLU A 36 8.43 -14.18 -15.43
CA GLU A 36 8.72 -14.04 -16.84
C GLU A 36 7.56 -14.71 -17.57
N GLU A 37 6.56 -13.92 -17.96
CA GLU A 37 5.58 -14.33 -18.95
C GLU A 37 6.41 -14.67 -20.19
N ARG A 38 6.58 -15.97 -20.44
CA ARG A 38 7.07 -16.48 -21.72
C ARG A 38 6.20 -15.88 -22.79
N MET A 39 6.71 -14.81 -23.41
CA MET A 39 6.18 -14.25 -24.63
C MET A 39 6.02 -15.38 -25.65
N PRO A 40 4.97 -15.36 -26.48
CA PRO A 40 4.94 -16.25 -27.63
C PRO A 40 6.24 -16.10 -28.41
N PRO A 41 6.78 -17.18 -29.00
CA PRO A 41 8.08 -17.15 -29.65
C PRO A 41 8.13 -15.97 -30.60
N ALA A 42 9.23 -15.21 -30.56
CA ALA A 42 9.52 -14.17 -31.52
C ALA A 42 9.30 -14.77 -32.91
N MET A 43 8.13 -14.49 -33.52
CA MET A 43 7.91 -14.82 -34.91
C MET A 43 8.98 -14.05 -35.65
N GLY A 44 9.91 -14.81 -36.21
CA GLY A 44 11.11 -14.32 -36.87
C GLY A 44 10.75 -13.16 -37.78
N VAL A 45 11.67 -12.20 -37.82
CA VAL A 45 11.70 -11.06 -38.74
C VAL A 45 10.89 -11.41 -39.99
N ALA A 46 9.69 -10.83 -40.08
CA ALA A 46 8.80 -11.07 -41.20
C ALA A 46 9.58 -10.66 -42.45
N ARG A 47 10.06 -11.69 -43.16
CA ARG A 47 10.70 -11.57 -44.46
C ARG A 47 9.74 -10.73 -45.30
N ALA A 48 10.23 -9.63 -45.85
CA ALA A 48 9.44 -8.68 -46.62
C ALA A 48 8.68 -9.40 -47.74
N MET A 49 7.44 -9.81 -47.45
CA MET A 49 6.50 -10.31 -48.44
C MET A 49 5.77 -9.09 -48.97
N GLY A 50 6.48 -8.37 -49.84
CA GLY A 50 5.88 -7.37 -50.71
C GLY A 50 4.95 -8.06 -51.70
N GLY A 51 3.66 -7.85 -51.52
CA GLY A 51 2.63 -7.96 -52.55
C GLY A 51 1.70 -6.75 -52.38
N PRO A 52 1.13 -6.19 -53.47
CA PRO A 52 0.39 -4.93 -53.42
C PRO A 52 -0.96 -5.13 -52.74
N GLN A 53 -0.99 -5.09 -51.42
CA GLN A 53 -2.19 -4.68 -50.71
C GLN A 53 -2.27 -3.16 -50.89
N GLY A 54 -3.36 -2.69 -51.49
CA GLY A 54 -3.55 -1.27 -51.78
C GLY A 54 -3.32 -0.41 -50.54
N VAL A 55 -2.96 0.86 -50.76
CA VAL A 55 -2.77 1.84 -49.68
C VAL A 55 -3.99 1.82 -48.77
N VAL A 56 -3.79 1.50 -47.48
CA VAL A 56 -4.82 1.62 -46.47
C VAL A 56 -4.94 3.09 -46.13
N ASP A 57 -6.09 3.66 -46.50
CA ASP A 57 -6.46 5.02 -46.12
C ASP A 57 -6.58 5.14 -44.60
N LEU A 58 -6.20 6.30 -44.05
CA LEU A 58 -6.19 6.55 -42.61
C LEU A 58 -7.57 6.35 -41.99
N GLU A 59 -8.61 6.91 -42.59
CA GLU A 59 -9.96 6.89 -42.03
C GLU A 59 -10.60 5.52 -42.21
N ALA A 60 -10.35 4.84 -43.33
CA ALA A 60 -10.81 3.47 -43.54
C ALA A 60 -10.17 2.49 -42.54
N GLY A 61 -8.84 2.56 -42.37
CA GLY A 61 -8.10 1.71 -41.43
C GLY A 61 -8.49 2.00 -39.98
N TRP A 62 -8.63 3.27 -39.61
CA TRP A 62 -9.07 3.66 -38.28
C TRP A 62 -10.53 3.25 -38.00
N ALA A 63 -11.42 3.36 -38.99
CA ALA A 63 -12.81 2.91 -38.83
C ALA A 63 -12.89 1.42 -38.52
N MET A 64 -12.09 0.59 -39.21
CA MET A 64 -11.99 -0.83 -38.92
C MET A 64 -11.51 -1.07 -37.49
N LEU A 65 -10.41 -0.43 -37.05
CA LEU A 65 -9.86 -0.59 -35.70
C LEU A 65 -10.86 -0.13 -34.64
N ARG A 66 -11.54 0.99 -34.88
CA ARG A 66 -12.54 1.54 -33.98
C ARG A 66 -13.72 0.59 -33.81
N ASP A 67 -14.23 0.07 -34.91
CA ASP A 67 -15.50 -0.67 -34.91
C ASP A 67 -15.29 -2.14 -34.53
N CYS A 68 -14.19 -2.75 -34.98
CA CYS A 68 -13.89 -4.16 -34.72
C CYS A 68 -13.11 -4.39 -33.42
N ALA A 69 -12.25 -3.45 -32.99
CA ALA A 69 -11.45 -3.59 -31.77
C ALA A 69 -11.94 -2.68 -30.63
N ILE A 70 -11.90 -1.36 -30.80
CA ILE A 70 -12.16 -0.42 -29.70
C ILE A 70 -13.58 -0.58 -29.15
N ARG A 71 -14.62 -0.47 -29.98
CA ARG A 71 -16.02 -0.59 -29.53
C ARG A 71 -16.34 -1.95 -28.90
N ARG A 72 -15.74 -3.02 -29.43
CA ARG A 72 -15.91 -4.37 -28.85
C ARG A 72 -15.26 -4.46 -27.47
N LEU A 73 -14.08 -3.89 -27.31
CA LEU A 73 -13.38 -3.85 -26.03
C LEU A 73 -14.14 -2.97 -25.03
N GLU A 74 -14.61 -1.79 -25.42
CA GLU A 74 -15.47 -0.94 -24.59
C GLU A 74 -16.77 -1.64 -24.19
N HIS A 75 -17.39 -2.40 -25.10
CA HIS A 75 -18.56 -3.23 -24.78
C HIS A 75 -18.21 -4.28 -23.73
N PHE A 76 -17.12 -5.03 -23.91
CA PHE A 76 -16.63 -5.99 -22.92
C PHE A 76 -16.38 -5.36 -21.54
N LEU A 77 -15.74 -4.17 -21.49
CA LEU A 77 -15.49 -3.47 -20.23
C LEU A 77 -16.78 -3.00 -19.54
N ARG A 78 -17.88 -2.86 -20.28
CA ARG A 78 -19.18 -2.46 -19.76
C ARG A 78 -20.04 -3.65 -19.32
N THR A 79 -20.05 -4.74 -20.08
CA THR A 79 -20.94 -5.90 -19.86
C THR A 79 -20.25 -7.10 -19.21
N GLY A 80 -18.92 -7.18 -19.30
CA GLY A 80 -18.15 -8.37 -18.94
C GLY A 80 -18.31 -9.54 -19.93
N GLU A 81 -19.07 -9.37 -21.00
CA GLU A 81 -19.37 -10.42 -21.98
C GLU A 81 -18.17 -10.69 -22.89
N ALA A 82 -17.57 -11.86 -22.72
CA ALA A 82 -16.48 -12.36 -23.57
C ALA A 82 -17.00 -13.43 -24.53
N LEU A 83 -16.27 -13.68 -25.62
CA LEU A 83 -16.55 -14.77 -26.58
C LEU A 83 -16.43 -16.17 -25.94
N GLY A 84 -15.79 -16.27 -24.78
CA GLY A 84 -15.63 -17.49 -24.02
C GLY A 84 -14.42 -17.44 -23.10
N ARG A 85 -14.01 -18.60 -22.59
CA ARG A 85 -12.74 -18.78 -21.88
C ARG A 85 -11.77 -19.58 -22.72
N ARG A 86 -10.50 -19.17 -22.69
CA ARG A 86 -9.38 -19.93 -23.23
C ARG A 86 -9.04 -21.10 -22.30
N LYS A 87 -8.22 -22.03 -22.80
CA LYS A 87 -7.75 -23.23 -22.06
C LYS A 87 -6.96 -22.89 -20.79
N ASP A 88 -6.42 -21.69 -20.70
CA ASP A 88 -5.69 -21.13 -19.56
C ASP A 88 -6.62 -20.41 -18.55
N GLY A 89 -7.94 -20.47 -18.75
CA GLY A 89 -8.94 -19.82 -17.90
C GLY A 89 -9.14 -18.32 -18.19
N LYS A 90 -8.31 -17.70 -19.04
CA LYS A 90 -8.41 -16.27 -19.38
C LYS A 90 -9.58 -16.02 -20.32
N LEU A 91 -10.28 -14.90 -20.12
CA LEU A 91 -11.37 -14.47 -21.00
C LEU A 91 -10.85 -14.23 -22.43
N CYS A 92 -11.65 -14.64 -23.41
CA CYS A 92 -11.40 -14.49 -24.83
C CYS A 92 -12.24 -13.32 -25.35
N ILE A 93 -11.64 -12.15 -25.53
CA ILE A 93 -12.34 -10.96 -26.06
C ILE A 93 -12.23 -10.90 -27.59
N PHE A 94 -11.13 -11.42 -28.13
CA PHE A 94 -10.85 -11.49 -29.56
C PHE A 94 -10.39 -12.89 -29.93
N THR A 95 -10.85 -13.38 -31.08
CA THR A 95 -10.29 -14.59 -31.69
C THR A 95 -8.86 -14.34 -32.18
N ARG A 96 -8.10 -15.42 -32.41
CA ARG A 96 -6.74 -15.30 -32.98
C ARG A 96 -6.77 -14.61 -34.35
N LYS A 97 -7.79 -14.88 -35.15
CA LYS A 97 -7.97 -14.27 -36.46
C LYS A 97 -8.20 -12.77 -36.33
N GLU A 98 -9.18 -12.35 -35.51
CA GLU A 98 -9.47 -10.93 -35.30
C GLU A 98 -8.26 -10.18 -34.75
N TYR A 99 -7.54 -10.76 -33.78
CA TYR A 99 -6.30 -10.16 -33.28
C TYR A 99 -5.26 -9.98 -34.41
N SER A 100 -5.07 -11.02 -35.23
CA SER A 100 -4.15 -10.98 -36.38
C SER A 100 -4.55 -9.92 -37.39
N ASP A 101 -5.85 -9.80 -37.68
CA ASP A 101 -6.39 -8.82 -38.62
C ASP A 101 -6.13 -7.39 -38.11
N MET A 102 -6.42 -7.10 -36.83
CA MET A 102 -6.16 -5.78 -36.24
C MET A 102 -4.67 -5.43 -36.24
N TYR A 103 -3.81 -6.36 -35.82
CA TYR A 103 -2.36 -6.16 -35.82
C TYR A 103 -1.82 -5.92 -37.24
N THR A 104 -2.29 -6.70 -38.22
CA THR A 104 -1.85 -6.58 -39.62
C THR A 104 -2.29 -5.25 -40.21
N THR A 105 -3.50 -4.78 -39.91
CA THR A 105 -3.97 -3.45 -40.32
C THR A 105 -3.07 -2.35 -39.77
N VAL A 106 -2.78 -2.35 -38.46
CA VAL A 106 -1.87 -1.34 -37.87
C VAL A 106 -0.48 -1.43 -38.48
N TYR A 107 0.06 -2.64 -38.65
CA TYR A 107 1.36 -2.87 -39.27
C TYR A 107 1.42 -2.30 -40.70
N ASN A 108 0.42 -2.57 -41.54
CA ASN A 108 0.34 -2.07 -42.90
C ASN A 108 0.29 -0.54 -42.93
N MET A 109 -0.57 0.07 -42.10
CA MET A 109 -0.68 1.53 -41.99
C MET A 109 0.63 2.21 -41.54
N CYS A 110 1.46 1.52 -40.73
CA CYS A 110 2.75 2.04 -40.28
C CYS A 110 3.92 1.78 -41.25
N THR A 111 3.80 0.79 -42.14
CA THR A 111 4.87 0.38 -43.06
C THR A 111 4.68 0.87 -44.50
N GLN A 112 3.54 1.52 -44.76
CA GLN A 112 3.27 2.23 -46.01
C GLN A 112 4.35 3.26 -46.35
N ARG A 113 4.68 3.37 -47.64
CA ARG A 113 5.62 4.37 -48.14
C ARG A 113 5.05 5.78 -47.98
N TYR A 114 5.95 6.75 -47.78
CA TYR A 114 5.61 8.17 -47.81
C TYR A 114 4.81 8.52 -49.08
N PRO A 115 3.74 9.34 -49.00
CA PRO A 115 3.25 10.11 -47.85
C PRO A 115 2.28 9.36 -46.91
N ASN A 116 2.00 8.09 -47.15
CA ASN A 116 0.92 7.35 -46.48
C ASN A 116 1.36 6.62 -45.21
N ASN A 117 2.45 7.06 -44.56
CA ASN A 117 2.85 6.52 -43.27
C ASN A 117 2.00 7.17 -42.17
N TRP A 118 1.16 6.36 -41.53
CA TRP A 118 0.18 6.86 -40.56
C TRP A 118 0.62 6.68 -39.10
N SER A 119 1.89 6.36 -38.82
CA SER A 119 2.33 6.04 -37.46
C SER A 119 2.08 7.17 -36.46
N ALA A 120 2.33 8.43 -36.85
CA ALA A 120 2.10 9.59 -36.00
C ALA A 120 0.61 9.78 -35.67
N GLN A 121 -0.23 9.71 -36.71
CA GLN A 121 -1.67 9.85 -36.58
C GLN A 121 -2.26 8.71 -35.75
N LEU A 122 -1.80 7.46 -35.93
CA LEU A 122 -2.25 6.32 -35.12
C LEU A 122 -1.85 6.45 -33.65
N TYR A 123 -0.65 6.98 -33.35
CA TYR A 123 -0.23 7.27 -31.98
C TYR A 123 -1.09 8.35 -31.30
N GLN A 124 -1.51 9.37 -32.05
CA GLN A 124 -2.44 10.39 -31.58
C GLN A 124 -3.83 9.77 -31.34
N ARG A 125 -4.38 9.08 -32.35
CA ARG A 125 -5.70 8.42 -32.30
C ARG A 125 -5.81 7.39 -31.16
N TYR A 126 -4.72 6.68 -30.85
CA TYR A 126 -4.63 5.81 -29.67
C TYR A 126 -4.92 6.57 -28.37
N GLY A 127 -4.26 7.73 -28.18
CA GLY A 127 -4.48 8.58 -27.01
C GLY A 127 -5.90 9.16 -26.96
N GLU A 128 -6.40 9.63 -28.11
CA GLU A 128 -7.78 10.15 -28.24
C GLU A 128 -8.82 9.09 -27.90
N ALA A 129 -8.65 7.83 -28.33
CA ALA A 129 -9.58 6.75 -28.02
C ALA A 129 -9.65 6.46 -26.51
N LEU A 130 -8.48 6.40 -25.85
CA LEU A 130 -8.41 6.21 -24.39
C LEU A 130 -9.05 7.40 -23.65
N ALA A 131 -8.70 8.63 -24.03
CA ALA A 131 -9.23 9.83 -23.40
C ALA A 131 -10.75 9.96 -23.62
N SER A 132 -11.25 9.63 -24.81
CA SER A 132 -12.68 9.63 -25.13
C SER A 132 -13.44 8.62 -24.28
N TYR A 133 -12.92 7.40 -24.10
CA TYR A 133 -13.53 6.40 -23.24
C TYR A 133 -13.58 6.87 -21.79
N VAL A 134 -12.46 7.38 -21.27
CA VAL A 134 -12.35 7.85 -19.89
C VAL A 134 -13.36 8.97 -19.61
N ASN A 135 -13.43 9.99 -20.47
CA ASN A 135 -14.35 11.10 -20.27
C ASN A 135 -15.83 10.71 -20.44
N ARG A 136 -16.14 9.72 -21.29
CA ARG A 136 -17.53 9.30 -21.53
C ARG A 136 -18.04 8.31 -20.49
N GLU A 137 -17.21 7.36 -20.07
CA GLU A 137 -17.66 6.20 -19.28
C GLU A 137 -17.12 6.18 -17.85
N VAL A 138 -15.94 6.76 -17.59
CA VAL A 138 -15.27 6.66 -16.29
C VAL A 138 -15.58 7.88 -15.43
N VAL A 139 -15.31 9.09 -15.96
CA VAL A 139 -15.45 10.33 -15.20
C VAL A 139 -16.88 10.53 -14.66
N PRO A 140 -17.96 10.41 -15.47
CA PRO A 140 -19.32 10.65 -14.98
C PRO A 140 -19.76 9.67 -13.89
N ARG A 141 -19.16 8.48 -13.82
CA ARG A 141 -19.49 7.47 -12.80
C ARG A 141 -18.80 7.72 -11.46
N LEU A 142 -17.75 8.54 -11.46
CA LEU A 142 -17.02 8.92 -10.24
C LEU A 142 -17.50 10.26 -9.67
N GLU A 143 -18.26 11.03 -10.45
CA GLU A 143 -18.81 12.32 -10.01
C GLU A 143 -19.77 12.12 -8.83
N GLY A 144 -19.51 12.86 -7.75
CA GLY A 144 -20.34 12.83 -6.54
C GLY A 144 -20.14 11.63 -5.62
N LEU A 145 -19.35 10.62 -6.01
CA LEU A 145 -19.06 9.48 -5.13
C LEU A 145 -18.10 9.89 -4.01
N THR A 146 -18.35 9.35 -2.81
CA THR A 146 -17.51 9.57 -1.61
C THR A 146 -17.27 8.27 -0.86
N GLU A 147 -16.30 8.28 0.06
CA GLU A 147 -16.02 7.14 0.96
C GLU A 147 -15.83 5.81 0.20
N GLU A 148 -16.41 4.73 0.72
CA GLU A 148 -16.26 3.36 0.22
C GLU A 148 -16.77 3.18 -1.22
N GLU A 149 -17.82 3.90 -1.61
CA GLU A 149 -18.36 3.86 -2.99
C GLU A 149 -17.33 4.38 -3.99
N LEU A 150 -16.66 5.48 -3.66
CA LEU A 150 -15.57 6.03 -4.48
C LEU A 150 -14.41 5.03 -4.57
N LEU A 151 -14.02 4.41 -3.46
CA LEU A 151 -12.92 3.43 -3.43
C LEU A 151 -13.21 2.25 -4.36
N ARG A 152 -14.40 1.66 -4.26
CA ARG A 152 -14.82 0.51 -5.08
C ARG A 152 -14.91 0.85 -6.55
N GLU A 153 -15.62 1.93 -6.88
CA GLU A 153 -15.84 2.31 -8.28
C GLU A 153 -14.53 2.73 -8.95
N LEU A 154 -13.68 3.50 -8.26
CA LEU A 154 -12.39 3.92 -8.80
C LEU A 154 -11.47 2.71 -9.05
N LEU A 155 -11.39 1.77 -8.09
CA LEU A 155 -10.58 0.57 -8.26
C LEU A 155 -11.09 -0.30 -9.42
N HIS A 156 -12.41 -0.46 -9.54
CA HIS A 156 -13.02 -1.19 -10.64
C HIS A 156 -12.67 -0.54 -12.00
N ARG A 157 -12.80 0.78 -12.10
CA ARG A 157 -12.46 1.55 -13.31
C ARG A 157 -10.98 1.48 -13.63
N TRP A 158 -10.10 1.52 -12.62
CA TRP A 158 -8.67 1.33 -12.79
C TRP A 158 -8.31 -0.07 -13.33
N LYS A 159 -8.90 -1.13 -12.76
CA LYS A 159 -8.72 -2.51 -13.24
C LYS A 159 -9.17 -2.65 -14.70
N ASN A 160 -10.32 -2.07 -15.06
CA ASN A 160 -10.82 -2.04 -16.44
C ASN A 160 -9.90 -1.24 -17.38
N HIS A 161 -9.40 -0.09 -16.93
CA HIS A 161 -8.50 0.75 -17.73
C HIS A 161 -7.18 0.03 -18.03
N LYS A 162 -6.60 -0.71 -17.07
CA LYS A 162 -5.42 -1.53 -17.32
C LYS A 162 -5.67 -2.62 -18.37
N ILE A 163 -6.85 -3.25 -18.34
CA ILE A 163 -7.24 -4.22 -19.38
C ILE A 163 -7.34 -3.52 -20.74
N TYR A 164 -7.94 -2.33 -20.77
CA TYR A 164 -8.12 -1.55 -21.99
C TYR A 164 -6.76 -1.20 -22.62
N VAL A 165 -5.87 -0.60 -21.83
CA VAL A 165 -4.51 -0.22 -22.23
C VAL A 165 -3.74 -1.43 -22.72
N SER A 166 -3.77 -2.56 -22.00
CA SER A 166 -3.03 -3.78 -22.38
C SER A 166 -3.47 -4.35 -23.73
N TRP A 167 -4.76 -4.30 -24.05
CA TRP A 167 -5.25 -4.77 -25.35
C TRP A 167 -4.92 -3.81 -26.48
N LEU A 168 -5.12 -2.51 -26.28
CA LEU A 168 -4.76 -1.52 -27.29
C LEU A 168 -3.24 -1.54 -27.55
N GLU A 169 -2.42 -1.60 -26.51
CA GLU A 169 -0.97 -1.74 -26.63
C GLU A 169 -0.59 -2.93 -27.54
N ARG A 170 -1.25 -4.08 -27.40
CA ARG A 170 -0.99 -5.26 -28.25
C ARG A 170 -1.36 -5.03 -29.72
N PHE A 171 -2.48 -4.36 -30.00
CA PHE A 171 -2.85 -4.03 -31.38
C PHE A 171 -1.87 -3.01 -31.99
N PHE A 172 -1.41 -2.05 -31.19
CA PHE A 172 -0.58 -0.94 -31.63
C PHE A 172 0.93 -1.15 -31.40
N VAL A 173 1.37 -2.34 -30.98
CA VAL A 173 2.75 -2.64 -30.54
C VAL A 173 3.83 -2.30 -31.57
N TYR A 174 3.48 -2.23 -32.86
CA TYR A 174 4.41 -1.78 -33.89
C TYR A 174 4.88 -0.33 -33.67
N LEU A 175 4.01 0.54 -33.15
CA LEU A 175 4.35 1.93 -32.82
C LEU A 175 5.44 1.98 -31.75
N ASP A 176 5.31 1.21 -30.66
CA ASP A 176 6.34 1.13 -29.61
C ASP A 176 7.68 0.61 -30.13
N ARG A 177 7.65 -0.31 -31.10
CA ARG A 177 8.88 -0.90 -31.65
C ARG A 177 9.67 0.05 -32.52
N TYR A 178 9.01 0.94 -33.25
CA TYR A 178 9.65 1.77 -34.28
C TYR A 178 9.35 3.26 -34.12
N TYR A 179 8.08 3.67 -34.12
CA TYR A 179 7.70 5.08 -34.10
C TYR A 179 8.09 5.77 -32.79
N VAL A 180 7.68 5.22 -31.65
CA VAL A 180 7.90 5.80 -30.31
C VAL A 180 9.40 5.93 -30.03
N LYS A 181 10.19 4.90 -30.35
CA LYS A 181 11.65 4.93 -30.21
C LYS A 181 12.30 5.97 -31.10
N LEU A 182 11.82 6.13 -32.33
CA LEU A 182 12.39 7.08 -33.29
C LEU A 182 12.06 8.53 -32.93
N GLN A 183 10.85 8.80 -32.44
CA GLN A 183 10.38 10.14 -32.09
C GLN A 183 10.63 10.52 -30.63
N SER A 184 11.19 9.62 -29.82
CA SER A 184 11.36 9.80 -28.36
C SER A 184 10.04 10.14 -27.64
N GLU A 185 8.95 9.54 -28.10
CA GLU A 185 7.61 9.68 -27.52
C GLU A 185 7.44 8.74 -26.32
N GLU A 186 6.35 8.93 -25.57
CA GLU A 186 6.02 8.03 -24.46
C GLU A 186 5.55 6.65 -24.95
N PRO A 187 6.02 5.53 -24.37
CA PRO A 187 5.50 4.20 -24.68
C PRO A 187 3.99 4.12 -24.52
N LEU A 188 3.32 3.35 -25.38
CA LEU A 188 1.85 3.25 -25.40
C LEU A 188 1.27 2.92 -24.03
N HIS A 189 1.88 1.94 -23.34
CA HIS A 189 1.48 1.56 -21.99
C HIS A 189 1.52 2.77 -21.03
N HIS A 190 2.65 3.48 -21.01
CA HIS A 190 2.85 4.62 -20.13
C HIS A 190 1.90 5.77 -20.45
N LYS A 191 1.73 6.10 -21.74
CA LYS A 191 0.75 7.07 -22.21
C LYS A 191 -0.66 6.71 -21.75
N GLY A 192 -1.03 5.43 -21.80
CA GLY A 192 -2.32 4.97 -21.31
C GLY A 192 -2.51 5.18 -19.80
N ILE A 193 -1.47 4.96 -19.00
CA ILE A 193 -1.49 5.23 -17.55
C ILE A 193 -1.57 6.74 -17.28
N LEU A 194 -0.79 7.56 -17.99
CA LEU A 194 -0.81 9.03 -17.86
C LEU A 194 -2.20 9.60 -18.13
N ILE A 195 -2.90 9.12 -19.17
CA ILE A 195 -4.28 9.55 -19.47
C ILE A 195 -5.22 9.29 -18.28
N PHE A 196 -5.12 8.13 -17.63
CA PHE A 196 -5.93 7.86 -16.43
C PHE A 196 -5.54 8.75 -15.26
N LYS A 197 -4.25 8.97 -15.04
CA LYS A 197 -3.75 9.84 -13.99
C LYS A 197 -4.26 11.27 -14.17
N GLU A 198 -4.16 11.81 -15.37
CA GLU A 198 -4.52 13.19 -15.69
C GLU A 198 -6.02 13.43 -15.70
N LEU A 199 -6.79 12.51 -16.29
CA LEU A 199 -8.23 12.70 -16.47
C LEU A 199 -9.07 12.12 -15.32
N VAL A 200 -8.58 11.12 -14.59
CA VAL A 200 -9.34 10.47 -13.50
C VAL A 200 -8.75 10.80 -12.15
N PHE A 201 -7.53 10.31 -11.88
CA PHE A 201 -6.92 10.43 -10.54
C PHE A 201 -6.83 11.89 -10.08
N ASN A 202 -6.37 12.80 -10.95
CA ASN A 202 -6.24 14.22 -10.61
C ASN A 202 -7.55 14.91 -10.23
N ARG A 203 -8.71 14.37 -10.66
CA ARG A 203 -10.03 14.88 -10.30
C ARG A 203 -10.49 14.36 -8.93
N VAL A 204 -10.17 13.11 -8.62
CA VAL A 204 -10.63 12.43 -7.39
C VAL A 204 -9.58 12.35 -6.27
N ARG A 205 -8.34 12.82 -6.48
CA ARG A 205 -7.23 12.65 -5.51
C ARG A 205 -7.54 13.13 -4.09
N ILE A 206 -8.27 14.24 -3.94
CA ILE A 206 -8.64 14.79 -2.63
C ILE A 206 -9.69 13.89 -1.94
N PRO A 207 -10.89 13.66 -2.51
CA PRO A 207 -11.89 12.81 -1.87
C PRO A 207 -11.40 11.35 -1.71
N LEU A 208 -10.55 10.87 -2.62
CA LEU A 208 -9.91 9.56 -2.49
C LEU A 208 -9.02 9.48 -1.26
N ARG A 209 -8.12 10.46 -1.07
CA ARG A 209 -7.25 10.53 0.10
C ARG A 209 -8.09 10.60 1.37
N GLU A 210 -9.10 11.47 1.42
CA GLU A 210 -9.98 11.59 2.58
C GLU A 210 -10.70 10.28 2.90
N ALA A 211 -11.23 9.58 1.88
CA ALA A 211 -11.88 8.29 2.06
C ALA A 211 -10.93 7.24 2.65
N ILE A 212 -9.67 7.18 2.18
CA ILE A 212 -8.65 6.26 2.72
C ILE A 212 -8.34 6.60 4.19
N LEU A 213 -8.12 7.87 4.50
CA LEU A 213 -7.76 8.33 5.84
C LEU A 213 -8.89 8.08 6.84
N ARG A 214 -10.14 8.42 6.47
CA ARG A 214 -11.32 8.13 7.28
C ARG A 214 -11.53 6.63 7.47
N ALA A 215 -11.33 5.82 6.44
CA ALA A 215 -11.42 4.37 6.56
C ALA A 215 -10.37 3.80 7.54
N ILE A 216 -9.14 4.31 7.50
CA ILE A 216 -8.09 3.96 8.48
C ILE A 216 -8.49 4.40 9.89
N GLN A 217 -9.06 5.59 10.05
CA GLN A 217 -9.53 6.06 11.35
C GLN A 217 -10.65 5.18 11.92
N ARG A 218 -11.67 4.86 11.12
CA ARG A 218 -12.76 3.95 11.53
C ARG A 218 -12.22 2.57 11.93
N GLN A 219 -11.24 2.05 11.18
CA GLN A 219 -10.56 0.80 11.54
C GLN A 219 -9.81 0.90 12.88
N ARG A 220 -9.20 2.05 13.21
CA ARG A 220 -8.57 2.28 14.54
C ARG A 220 -9.59 2.29 15.66
N GLU A 221 -10.79 2.80 15.39
CA GLU A 221 -11.91 2.87 16.33
C GLU A 221 -12.65 1.53 16.48
N GLY A 222 -12.19 0.48 15.80
CA GLY A 222 -12.71 -0.88 15.92
C GLY A 222 -13.82 -1.23 14.92
N GLU A 223 -14.12 -0.33 13.97
CA GLU A 223 -15.06 -0.64 12.90
C GLU A 223 -14.46 -1.64 11.90
N ARG A 224 -15.32 -2.48 11.32
CA ARG A 224 -14.93 -3.38 10.23
C ARG A 224 -14.84 -2.58 8.94
N VAL A 225 -13.70 -2.70 8.27
CA VAL A 225 -13.42 -2.06 6.99
C VAL A 225 -12.89 -3.11 6.03
N ASP A 226 -13.15 -2.93 4.74
CA ASP A 226 -12.61 -3.79 3.68
C ASP A 226 -11.11 -3.50 3.47
N GLU A 227 -10.26 -4.23 4.20
CA GLU A 227 -8.80 -4.06 4.18
C GLU A 227 -8.19 -4.43 2.82
N GLU A 228 -8.78 -5.39 2.11
CA GLU A 228 -8.33 -5.81 0.77
C GLU A 228 -8.59 -4.69 -0.24
N LEU A 229 -9.79 -4.10 -0.22
CA LEU A 229 -10.13 -2.93 -1.04
C LEU A 229 -9.17 -1.77 -0.78
N LEU A 230 -8.91 -1.45 0.49
CA LEU A 230 -7.98 -0.37 0.84
C LEU A 230 -6.56 -0.66 0.33
N GLY A 231 -6.06 -1.87 0.55
CA GLY A 231 -4.76 -2.29 0.04
C GLY A 231 -4.67 -2.13 -1.48
N ASP A 232 -5.65 -2.65 -2.22
CA ASP A 232 -5.71 -2.56 -3.69
C ASP A 232 -5.74 -1.10 -4.18
N VAL A 233 -6.52 -0.24 -3.52
CA VAL A 233 -6.57 1.20 -3.84
C VAL A 233 -5.24 1.89 -3.54
N VAL A 234 -4.58 1.54 -2.44
CA VAL A 234 -3.24 2.06 -2.13
C VAL A 234 -2.22 1.61 -3.18
N PHE A 235 -2.27 0.34 -3.62
CA PHE A 235 -1.41 -0.17 -4.69
C PHE A 235 -1.67 0.51 -6.05
N MET A 236 -2.87 1.06 -6.27
CA MET A 236 -3.13 1.88 -7.47
C MET A 236 -2.21 3.10 -7.55
N TYR A 237 -1.87 3.77 -6.44
CA TYR A 237 -0.94 4.92 -6.47
C TYR A 237 0.42 4.54 -7.06
N ILE A 238 0.89 3.32 -6.77
CA ILE A 238 2.14 2.78 -7.31
C ILE A 238 1.98 2.49 -8.81
N GLY A 239 0.85 1.92 -9.21
CA GLY A 239 0.56 1.64 -10.63
C GLY A 239 0.38 2.90 -11.49
N LEU A 240 0.08 4.06 -10.88
CA LEU A 240 -0.08 5.35 -11.56
C LEU A 240 1.23 6.13 -11.70
N ASP A 241 2.31 5.69 -11.05
CA ASP A 241 3.60 6.36 -11.06
C ASP A 241 4.66 5.50 -11.74
N ALA A 242 5.16 5.94 -12.90
CA ALA A 242 6.28 5.25 -13.55
C ALA A 242 7.60 5.42 -12.81
N ASN A 243 7.72 6.45 -11.97
CA ASN A 243 8.96 6.82 -11.31
C ASN A 243 9.06 6.29 -9.87
N GLY A 244 8.25 5.29 -9.52
CA GLY A 244 8.33 4.59 -8.23
C GLY A 244 7.25 5.02 -7.24
N LEU A 245 7.66 5.50 -6.06
CA LEU A 245 6.76 5.74 -4.92
C LEU A 245 6.39 7.21 -4.72
N SER A 246 6.79 8.10 -5.63
CA SER A 246 6.68 9.55 -5.41
C SER A 246 5.24 10.01 -5.27
N LEU A 247 4.33 9.47 -6.11
CA LEU A 247 2.92 9.77 -6.05
C LEU A 247 2.28 9.28 -4.75
N TYR A 248 2.60 8.05 -4.34
CA TYR A 248 2.13 7.46 -3.09
C TYR A 248 2.57 8.29 -1.88
N GLN A 249 3.84 8.70 -1.85
CA GLN A 249 4.39 9.49 -0.76
C GLN A 249 3.68 10.85 -0.65
N ARG A 250 3.65 11.61 -1.76
CA ARG A 250 3.11 12.96 -1.77
C ARG A 250 1.59 13.02 -1.56
N GLU A 251 0.84 12.11 -2.18
CA GLU A 251 -0.63 12.19 -2.19
C GLU A 251 -1.29 11.41 -1.04
N LEU A 252 -0.55 10.54 -0.33
CA LEU A 252 -1.09 9.75 0.78
C LEU A 252 -0.19 9.76 2.02
N GLU A 253 1.08 9.36 1.92
CA GLU A 253 1.97 9.21 3.09
C GLU A 253 2.15 10.54 3.85
N ASP A 254 2.36 11.65 3.13
CA ASP A 254 2.58 12.99 3.70
C ASP A 254 1.38 13.52 4.50
N TYR A 255 0.18 12.99 4.26
CA TYR A 255 -1.04 13.33 5.01
C TYR A 255 -1.35 12.30 6.10
N LEU A 256 -1.12 11.02 5.82
CA LEU A 256 -1.34 9.93 6.75
C LEU A 256 -0.48 10.05 8.01
N LEU A 257 0.79 10.43 7.87
CA LEU A 257 1.71 10.50 9.00
C LEU A 257 1.31 11.58 10.02
N PRO A 258 1.06 12.86 9.63
CA PRO A 258 0.54 13.87 10.57
C PRO A 258 -0.80 13.48 11.19
N GLU A 259 -1.75 12.97 10.41
CA GLU A 259 -3.06 12.61 10.97
C GLU A 259 -2.96 11.46 11.99
N SER A 260 -2.07 10.50 11.73
CA SER A 260 -1.76 9.43 12.68
C SER A 260 -1.12 9.96 13.96
N ARG A 261 -0.22 10.93 13.85
CA ARG A 261 0.34 11.63 15.02
C ARG A 261 -0.77 12.26 15.85
N ASP A 262 -1.64 13.02 15.20
CA ASP A 262 -2.69 13.78 15.88
C ASP A 262 -3.72 12.85 16.54
N TYR A 263 -4.09 11.76 15.87
CA TYR A 263 -4.93 10.72 16.43
C TYR A 263 -4.31 10.15 17.72
N TYR A 264 -3.07 9.66 17.65
CA TYR A 264 -2.42 9.05 18.81
C TYR A 264 -2.06 10.05 19.90
N ALA A 265 -1.84 11.32 19.57
CA ALA A 265 -1.64 12.38 20.56
C ALA A 265 -2.90 12.65 21.40
N ARG A 266 -4.09 12.62 20.76
CA ARG A 266 -5.38 12.73 21.46
C ARG A 266 -5.67 11.49 22.31
N VAL A 267 -5.45 10.31 21.73
CA VAL A 267 -5.64 9.02 22.41
C VAL A 267 -4.73 8.92 23.63
N SER A 268 -3.43 9.23 23.48
CA SER A 268 -2.46 9.20 24.57
C SER A 268 -2.77 10.19 25.68
N ALA A 269 -3.27 11.39 25.35
CA ALA A 269 -3.72 12.37 26.33
C ALA A 269 -4.85 11.83 27.22
N SER A 270 -5.86 11.19 26.60
CA SER A 270 -6.97 10.56 27.32
C SER A 270 -6.48 9.40 28.18
N TRP A 271 -5.65 8.53 27.62
CA TRP A 271 -5.12 7.36 28.31
C TRP A 271 -4.25 7.71 29.52
N VAL A 272 -3.40 8.73 29.43
CA VAL A 272 -2.57 9.17 30.57
C VAL A 272 -3.42 9.54 31.77
N VAL A 273 -4.56 10.20 31.56
CA VAL A 273 -5.44 10.64 32.65
C VAL A 273 -6.27 9.47 33.20
N ASN A 274 -6.84 8.66 32.30
CA ASN A 274 -7.89 7.70 32.65
C ASN A 274 -7.37 6.31 33.02
N LEU A 275 -6.16 5.93 32.60
CA LEU A 275 -5.62 4.59 32.79
C LEU A 275 -4.55 4.51 33.88
N SER A 276 -4.42 3.33 34.46
CA SER A 276 -3.24 2.99 35.27
C SER A 276 -1.99 2.94 34.38
N PHE A 277 -0.81 3.07 34.98
CA PHE A 277 0.45 2.97 34.22
C PHE A 277 0.58 1.64 33.48
N THR A 278 0.19 0.52 34.11
CA THR A 278 0.26 -0.81 33.49
C THR A 278 -0.69 -0.94 32.32
N ASP A 279 -1.94 -0.49 32.48
CA ASP A 279 -2.94 -0.57 31.41
C ASP A 279 -2.52 0.31 30.24
N TYR A 280 -1.99 1.50 30.51
CA TYR A 280 -1.41 2.37 29.48
C TYR A 280 -0.33 1.65 28.68
N MET A 281 0.64 1.00 29.36
CA MET A 281 1.72 0.28 28.68
C MET A 281 1.20 -0.85 27.79
N HIS A 282 0.17 -1.57 28.24
CA HIS A 282 -0.49 -2.60 27.44
C HIS A 282 -1.20 -2.01 26.22
N HIS A 283 -2.02 -0.98 26.39
CA HIS A 283 -2.70 -0.30 25.28
C HIS A 283 -1.72 0.32 24.29
N ALA A 284 -0.60 0.89 24.75
CA ALA A 284 0.44 1.41 23.88
C ALA A 284 1.10 0.30 23.05
N GLN A 285 1.37 -0.86 23.66
CA GLN A 285 1.90 -2.02 22.94
C GLN A 285 0.91 -2.53 21.89
N GLU A 286 -0.37 -2.68 22.25
CA GLU A 286 -1.42 -3.13 21.35
C GLU A 286 -1.60 -2.17 20.16
N ALA A 287 -1.61 -0.86 20.41
CA ALA A 287 -1.67 0.15 19.36
C ALA A 287 -0.50 0.06 18.38
N LEU A 288 0.73 -0.09 18.88
CA LEU A 288 1.93 -0.23 18.04
C LEU A 288 1.88 -1.51 17.18
N LEU A 289 1.40 -2.63 17.74
CA LEU A 289 1.23 -3.88 17.01
C LEU A 289 0.10 -3.79 15.98
N ALA A 290 -1.01 -3.14 16.33
CA ALA A 290 -2.12 -2.91 15.41
C ALA A 290 -1.68 -2.07 14.21
N GLU A 291 -0.90 -1.02 14.40
CA GLU A 291 -0.35 -0.21 13.31
C GLU A 291 0.65 -0.97 12.45
N GLN A 292 1.45 -1.85 13.06
CA GLN A 292 2.35 -2.73 12.31
C GLN A 292 1.57 -3.66 11.38
N ASN A 293 0.49 -4.26 11.87
CA ASN A 293 -0.35 -5.16 11.08
C ASN A 293 -1.12 -4.39 9.99
N ARG A 294 -1.66 -3.22 10.31
CA ARG A 294 -2.31 -2.32 9.36
C ARG A 294 -1.38 -1.93 8.22
N CYS A 295 -0.15 -1.54 8.53
CA CYS A 295 0.86 -1.25 7.52
C CYS A 295 1.12 -2.44 6.59
N ALA A 296 1.19 -3.65 7.15
CA ALA A 296 1.48 -4.85 6.38
C ALA A 296 0.36 -5.21 5.39
N MET A 297 -0.90 -4.92 5.76
CA MET A 297 -2.05 -5.24 4.92
C MET A 297 -2.45 -4.15 3.93
N ILE A 298 -2.40 -2.88 4.36
CA ILE A 298 -3.01 -1.78 3.59
C ILE A 298 -1.95 -0.88 2.94
N LEU A 299 -0.79 -0.70 3.56
CA LEU A 299 0.19 0.33 3.15
C LEU A 299 1.41 -0.28 2.47
N HIS A 300 2.16 0.57 1.75
CA HIS A 300 3.44 0.13 1.21
C HIS A 300 4.48 -0.03 2.33
N ARG A 301 5.36 -1.03 2.19
CA ARG A 301 6.40 -1.36 3.20
C ARG A 301 7.32 -0.21 3.58
N SER A 302 7.49 0.79 2.71
CA SER A 302 8.30 1.99 2.98
C SER A 302 7.75 2.84 4.13
N THR A 303 6.44 2.76 4.37
CA THR A 303 5.73 3.57 5.36
C THR A 303 5.87 3.00 6.77
N LYS A 304 6.13 1.70 6.89
CA LYS A 304 6.11 0.96 8.16
C LYS A 304 6.94 1.64 9.26
N LEU A 305 8.22 1.91 8.98
CA LEU A 305 9.13 2.48 9.98
C LEU A 305 8.76 3.94 10.32
N LYS A 306 8.30 4.71 9.33
CA LYS A 306 7.88 6.10 9.51
C LYS A 306 6.62 6.19 10.39
N LEU A 307 5.62 5.37 10.09
CA LEU A 307 4.38 5.32 10.87
C LEU A 307 4.65 4.81 12.29
N GLN A 308 5.44 3.75 12.43
CA GLN A 308 5.85 3.26 13.76
C GLN A 308 6.54 4.34 14.58
N ALA A 309 7.47 5.10 14.00
CA ALA A 309 8.14 6.20 14.70
C ALA A 309 7.16 7.29 15.15
N VAL A 310 6.21 7.67 14.29
CA VAL A 310 5.18 8.66 14.62
C VAL A 310 4.27 8.20 15.76
N VAL A 311 3.79 6.96 15.69
CA VAL A 311 2.89 6.39 16.71
C VAL A 311 3.64 6.23 18.03
N PHE A 312 4.89 5.76 17.98
CA PHE A 312 5.75 5.60 19.14
C PHE A 312 5.99 6.95 19.85
N ASP A 313 6.35 7.98 19.08
CA ASP A 313 6.60 9.32 19.61
C ASP A 313 5.35 9.89 20.31
N ALA A 314 4.18 9.78 19.66
CA ALA A 314 2.91 10.29 20.20
C ALA A 314 2.41 9.53 21.44
N LEU A 315 2.72 8.23 21.55
CA LEU A 315 2.30 7.37 22.66
C LEU A 315 3.28 7.37 23.83
N LEU A 316 4.59 7.47 23.59
CA LEU A 316 5.61 7.23 24.60
C LEU A 316 6.50 8.44 24.83
N SER A 317 7.25 8.89 23.82
CA SER A 317 8.19 10.02 23.97
C SER A 317 7.49 11.29 24.44
N ALA A 318 6.38 11.68 23.81
CA ALA A 318 5.63 12.88 24.17
C ALA A 318 4.93 12.81 25.53
N ARG A 319 4.81 11.61 26.12
CA ARG A 319 4.13 11.38 27.41
C ARG A 319 5.08 10.89 28.50
N GLN A 320 6.39 10.81 28.22
CA GLN A 320 7.38 10.23 29.12
C GLN A 320 7.32 10.85 30.51
N ASP A 321 7.39 12.18 30.60
CA ASP A 321 7.40 12.88 31.90
C ASP A 321 6.13 12.58 32.68
N GLN A 322 4.95 12.62 32.06
CA GLN A 322 3.66 12.33 32.71
C GLN A 322 3.55 10.86 33.17
N LEU A 323 4.10 9.93 32.39
CA LEU A 323 4.10 8.51 32.71
C LEU A 323 5.07 8.17 33.84
N LEU A 324 6.21 8.87 33.89
CA LEU A 324 7.22 8.69 34.92
C LEU A 324 6.86 9.44 36.21
N GLU A 325 6.28 10.64 36.11
CA GLU A 325 5.78 11.46 37.22
C GLU A 325 4.64 10.80 38.01
N LYS A 326 3.97 9.80 37.42
CA LYS A 326 3.26 8.76 38.18
C LYS A 326 4.29 7.89 38.94
N ASN A 327 5.13 8.54 39.75
CA ASN A 327 6.36 8.06 40.39
C ASN A 327 6.15 6.85 41.30
N THR A 328 4.91 6.55 41.67
CA THR A 328 4.54 5.37 42.45
C THR A 328 4.35 4.12 41.59
N ALA A 329 4.19 4.23 40.27
CA ALA A 329 3.87 3.09 39.42
C ALA A 329 5.02 2.08 39.39
N ILE A 330 6.25 2.52 39.07
CA ILE A 330 7.41 1.61 39.00
C ILE A 330 7.73 1.06 40.38
N GLU A 331 7.70 1.88 41.43
CA GLU A 331 7.90 1.43 42.81
C GLU A 331 6.86 0.41 43.26
N PHE A 332 5.59 0.60 42.89
CA PHE A 332 4.51 -0.34 43.15
C PHE A 332 4.73 -1.67 42.44
N LEU A 333 5.16 -1.64 41.18
CA LEU A 333 5.48 -2.85 40.42
C LEU A 333 6.66 -3.61 41.05
N LEU A 334 7.67 -2.90 41.53
CA LEU A 334 8.81 -3.48 42.25
C LEU A 334 8.40 -4.08 43.59
N ALA A 335 7.58 -3.37 44.37
CA ALA A 335 7.09 -3.84 45.67
C ALA A 335 6.22 -5.09 45.58
N ARG A 336 5.50 -5.28 44.47
CA ARG A 336 4.61 -6.43 44.24
C ARG A 336 5.21 -7.52 43.33
N ASP A 337 6.50 -7.45 43.03
CA ASP A 337 7.22 -8.37 42.12
C ASP A 337 6.50 -8.59 40.76
N ARG A 338 5.94 -7.51 40.19
CA ARG A 338 5.21 -7.50 38.92
C ARG A 338 6.17 -7.49 37.72
N ARG A 339 6.86 -8.62 37.53
CA ARG A 339 8.00 -8.73 36.58
C ARG A 339 7.60 -8.59 35.11
N GLN A 340 6.40 -9.01 34.72
CA GLN A 340 5.97 -8.97 33.32
C GLN A 340 5.73 -7.53 32.88
N GLU A 341 5.06 -6.76 33.73
CA GLU A 341 4.75 -5.34 33.56
C GLU A 341 6.03 -4.50 33.57
N LEU A 342 6.98 -4.79 34.47
CA LEU A 342 8.31 -4.16 34.47
C LEU A 342 9.10 -4.45 33.18
N ARG A 343 9.05 -5.69 32.68
CA ARG A 343 9.71 -6.05 31.42
C ARG A 343 9.10 -5.32 30.24
N LEU A 344 7.77 -5.18 30.21
CA LEU A 344 7.07 -4.42 29.19
C LEU A 344 7.47 -2.95 29.23
N ALA A 345 7.40 -2.31 30.39
CA ALA A 345 7.82 -0.93 30.59
C ALA A 345 9.28 -0.73 30.15
N HIS A 346 10.21 -1.53 30.66
CA HIS A 346 11.62 -1.46 30.26
C HIS A 346 11.80 -1.58 28.74
N ARG A 347 11.15 -2.55 28.10
CA ARG A 347 11.24 -2.74 26.64
C ARG A 347 10.72 -1.54 25.85
N LEU A 348 9.59 -0.96 26.26
CA LEU A 348 9.02 0.22 25.58
C LEU A 348 9.91 1.46 25.78
N PHE A 349 10.36 1.71 27.02
CA PHE A 349 11.22 2.85 27.34
C PHE A 349 12.67 2.71 26.85
N THR A 350 13.12 1.52 26.43
CA THR A 350 14.42 1.35 25.74
C THR A 350 14.53 2.17 24.45
N TYR A 351 13.39 2.45 23.83
CA TYR A 351 13.31 3.22 22.59
C TYR A 351 12.96 4.70 22.82
N VAL A 352 12.75 5.10 24.08
CA VAL A 352 12.54 6.49 24.47
C VAL A 352 13.86 7.06 24.97
N ASP A 353 14.27 8.23 24.48
CA ASP A 353 15.50 8.89 24.91
C ASP A 353 15.44 9.20 26.42
N GLY A 354 16.43 8.75 27.19
CA GLY A 354 16.45 8.92 28.65
C GLY A 354 15.45 8.05 29.43
N GLY A 355 14.66 7.21 28.74
CA GLY A 355 13.62 6.41 29.38
C GLY A 355 14.15 5.33 30.31
N VAL A 356 15.23 4.64 29.91
CA VAL A 356 15.84 3.57 30.71
C VAL A 356 16.56 4.14 31.92
N GLU A 357 17.23 5.28 31.74
CA GLU A 357 17.92 6.01 32.80
C GLU A 357 16.95 6.42 33.90
N ALA A 358 15.76 6.89 33.54
CA ALA A 358 14.72 7.22 34.50
C ALA A 358 14.23 5.98 35.27
N ILE A 359 13.97 4.86 34.58
CA ILE A 359 13.57 3.60 35.24
C ILE A 359 14.67 3.11 36.19
N ALA A 360 15.93 3.16 35.76
CA ALA A 360 17.08 2.75 36.56
C ALA A 360 17.26 3.62 37.82
N LEU A 361 17.02 4.93 37.71
CA LEU A 361 17.04 5.85 38.85
C LEU A 361 15.95 5.49 39.86
N THR A 362 14.71 5.27 39.41
CA THR A 362 13.61 4.87 40.29
C THR A 362 13.89 3.52 40.97
N PHE A 363 14.44 2.56 40.23
CA PHE A 363 14.87 1.27 40.79
C PHE A 363 15.94 1.43 41.88
N LYS A 364 16.99 2.24 41.60
CA LYS A 364 18.05 2.53 42.56
C LYS A 364 17.48 3.14 43.85
N ASN A 365 16.59 4.13 43.72
CA ASN A 365 15.97 4.80 44.85
C ASN A 365 15.12 3.84 45.69
N PHE A 366 14.33 2.99 45.03
CA PHE A 366 13.51 1.97 45.69
C PHE A 366 14.36 0.97 46.50
N VAL A 367 15.37 0.36 45.88
CA VAL A 367 16.25 -0.62 46.55
C VAL A 367 16.98 0.03 47.72
N THR A 368 17.49 1.26 47.55
CA THR A 368 18.15 2.02 48.63
C THR A 368 17.20 2.26 49.80
N SER A 369 15.96 2.66 49.52
CA SER A 369 14.92 2.89 50.55
C SER A 369 14.58 1.61 51.31
N GLN A 370 14.37 0.49 50.61
CA GLN A 370 14.08 -0.80 51.24
C GLN A 370 15.27 -1.32 52.07
N GLY A 371 16.50 -1.19 51.57
CA GLY A 371 17.71 -1.55 52.31
C GLY A 371 17.86 -0.75 53.61
N ASN A 372 17.58 0.56 53.57
CA ASN A 372 17.60 1.40 54.77
C ASN A 372 16.52 0.99 55.78
N LYS A 373 15.31 0.62 55.35
CA LYS A 373 14.25 0.13 56.24
C LYS A 373 14.68 -1.13 56.98
N VAL A 374 15.26 -2.12 56.28
CA VAL A 374 15.77 -3.35 56.90
C VAL A 374 16.87 -3.04 57.92
N ARG A 375 17.80 -2.14 57.59
CA ARG A 375 18.84 -1.68 58.51
C ARG A 375 18.24 -1.04 59.77
N HIS A 376 17.27 -0.15 59.62
CA HIS A 376 16.60 0.50 60.76
C HIS A 376 15.88 -0.49 61.67
N ILE A 377 15.12 -1.44 61.10
CA ILE A 377 14.44 -2.49 61.86
C ILE A 377 15.45 -3.30 62.67
N ARG A 378 16.59 -3.67 62.06
CA ARG A 378 17.62 -4.46 62.73
C ARG A 378 18.30 -3.68 63.87
N ILE A 379 18.57 -2.39 63.67
CA ILE A 379 19.11 -1.51 64.72
C ILE A 379 18.10 -1.40 65.87
N TYR A 380 16.81 -1.21 65.57
CA TYR A 380 15.76 -1.09 66.58
C TYR A 380 15.65 -2.37 67.44
N ILE A 381 15.62 -3.54 66.81
CA ILE A 381 15.59 -4.84 67.52
C ILE A 381 16.81 -5.00 68.42
N LEU A 382 18.01 -4.71 67.91
CA LEU A 382 19.24 -4.78 68.72
C LEU A 382 19.20 -3.83 69.92
N THR A 383 18.65 -2.63 69.74
CA THR A 383 18.55 -1.63 70.82
C THR A 383 17.55 -2.09 71.89
N CYS A 384 16.40 -2.66 71.51
CA CYS A 384 15.44 -3.23 72.45
C CYS A 384 16.01 -4.42 73.24
N ILE A 385 16.81 -5.28 72.60
CA ILE A 385 17.49 -6.40 73.27
C ILE A 385 18.53 -5.89 74.27
N CYS A 386 19.28 -4.84 73.94
CA CYS A 386 20.27 -4.26 74.87
C CYS A 386 19.66 -3.47 76.04
N LEU A 387 18.38 -3.07 75.94
CA LEU A 387 17.66 -2.32 76.97
C LEU A 387 16.76 -3.21 77.86
N SER A 388 16.61 -4.50 77.53
CA SER A 388 15.91 -5.51 78.33
C SER A 388 16.93 -6.36 79.09
#